data_AF-A0A3N2MQE9-F1
#
_entry.id   AF-A0A3N2MQE9-F1
#
_cell.length_a   1.000
_cell.length_b   1.000
_cell.length_c   1.000
_cell.angle_alpha   90.00
_cell.angle_beta   90.00
_cell.angle_gamma   90.00
#
_symmetry.space_group_name_H-M   'P 1'
#
loop_
_entity.id
_entity.type
_entity.pdbx_description
1 polymer ?
#
loop_
_entity_poly.entity_id
_entity_poly.type
_entity_poly.pdbx_seq_one_letter_code
_entity_poly.pdbx_strand_id
1 'polypeptide(L)'
;MGHSNGKIFGPVSFEADIFPVLNIPVNGATSAQDAFISDNINPASKIKPIRGYGFEALTTAQFAGTAADNNQGIFYGLKVGDVFGYIKNLHDCTFEYQKVRPGIDWLRGTDFDGYDHNAVMNPQGALPDIAYYDKTGASALSVDINYSTSNTTGVDINDIIAVGNASVTATLGQSYPCILVSDIQRTKNWARALKRVSGNDYAQMQVSGAWQRGWYAEINDYTHVGDQSPESFFKSELTRLVTVFFINEINSQALGIDLRKWVDVTSLVVGLQGFACPGASGKQIPFKRSASKGIMLNYLMLSGNKGTVSWRWVDPDATVTYKYNITIFNPNGSVLTSASGTRKWDGQPLTQLTSTFNQSITLPIVGSLPSGNYRYQWNVVNNAIPTQLYNQGEGTYTIS
;
A
#
# COMPACT_ATOMS: atom_id res chain seq x y z
N MET A 1 -4.66 40.06 -14.24
CA MET A 1 -4.59 38.59 -14.25
C MET A 1 -5.27 38.12 -12.99
N GLY A 2 -6.36 37.36 -13.12
CA GLY A 2 -7.09 36.74 -12.03
C GLY A 2 -6.44 35.44 -11.58
N HIS A 3 -5.19 35.14 -11.96
CA HIS A 3 -4.49 33.95 -11.49
C HIS A 3 -3.07 34.26 -10.99
N SER A 4 -2.60 33.48 -10.02
CA SER A 4 -1.21 33.50 -9.55
C SER A 4 -0.81 32.15 -8.96
N ASN A 5 0.42 31.69 -9.25
CA ASN A 5 0.97 30.43 -8.73
C ASN A 5 0.02 29.23 -8.88
N GLY A 6 -0.63 29.08 -10.04
CA GLY A 6 -1.58 27.99 -10.33
C GLY A 6 -2.97 28.15 -9.72
N LYS A 7 -3.23 29.21 -8.94
CA LYS A 7 -4.55 29.52 -8.39
C LYS A 7 -5.29 30.53 -9.26
N ILE A 8 -6.58 30.31 -9.44
CA ILE A 8 -7.51 31.19 -10.17
C ILE A 8 -8.42 31.89 -9.14
N PHE A 9 -8.68 33.17 -9.36
CA PHE A 9 -9.45 34.07 -8.52
C PHE A 9 -10.43 34.86 -9.39
N GLY A 10 -11.65 35.05 -8.89
CA GLY A 10 -12.67 35.85 -9.55
C GLY A 10 -12.28 37.34 -9.69
N PRO A 11 -12.78 38.03 -10.74
CA PRO A 11 -13.60 37.50 -11.83
C PRO A 11 -12.78 36.65 -12.82
N VAL A 12 -13.33 35.50 -13.22
CA VAL A 12 -12.62 34.48 -14.02
C VAL A 12 -12.74 34.74 -15.51
N SER A 13 -11.61 34.66 -16.23
CA SER A 13 -11.53 34.67 -17.69
C SER A 13 -10.92 33.38 -18.24
N PHE A 14 -11.48 32.84 -19.33
CA PHE A 14 -10.93 31.64 -19.98
C PHE A 14 -9.53 31.89 -20.54
N GLU A 15 -9.38 32.89 -21.41
CA GLU A 15 -8.11 33.16 -22.09
C GLU A 15 -7.03 33.71 -21.16
N ALA A 16 -7.42 34.52 -20.18
CA ALA A 16 -6.46 35.19 -19.31
C ALA A 16 -6.11 34.38 -18.05
N ASP A 17 -6.96 33.46 -17.60
CA ASP A 17 -6.77 32.77 -16.32
C ASP A 17 -6.83 31.24 -16.44
N ILE A 18 -7.90 30.67 -17.00
CA ILE A 18 -8.10 29.22 -17.03
C ILE A 18 -7.13 28.54 -18.01
N PHE A 19 -7.05 29.02 -19.25
CA PHE A 19 -6.21 28.41 -20.28
C PHE A 19 -4.71 28.45 -19.91
N PRO A 20 -4.15 29.55 -19.38
CA PRO A 20 -2.78 29.56 -18.89
C PRO A 20 -2.53 28.56 -17.75
N VAL A 21 -3.44 28.49 -16.77
CA VAL A 21 -3.29 27.58 -15.62
C VAL A 21 -3.42 26.10 -16.03
N LEU A 22 -4.28 25.80 -17.00
CA LEU A 22 -4.44 24.44 -17.53
C LEU A 22 -3.53 24.15 -18.73
N ASN A 23 -2.63 25.06 -19.08
CA ASN A 23 -1.70 24.95 -20.21
C ASN A 23 -2.39 24.61 -21.55
N ILE A 24 -3.53 25.25 -21.81
CA ILE A 24 -4.32 25.08 -23.03
C ILE A 24 -3.87 26.14 -24.04
N PRO A 25 -3.41 25.76 -25.24
CA PRO A 25 -2.97 26.72 -26.24
C PRO A 25 -4.16 27.52 -26.77
N VAL A 26 -3.96 28.83 -26.98
CA VAL A 26 -4.95 29.71 -27.63
C VAL A 26 -4.57 29.85 -29.11
N ASN A 27 -5.24 29.12 -29.99
CA ASN A 27 -4.92 29.10 -31.43
C ASN A 27 -6.12 29.39 -32.34
N GLY A 28 -7.06 30.21 -31.89
CA GLY A 28 -8.24 30.64 -32.66
C GLY A 28 -9.33 29.58 -32.84
N ALA A 29 -9.03 28.30 -32.58
CA ALA A 29 -10.00 27.19 -32.53
C ALA A 29 -10.33 26.72 -31.10
N THR A 30 -9.58 27.20 -30.09
CA THR A 30 -9.76 26.83 -28.68
C THR A 30 -11.11 27.31 -28.16
N SER A 31 -11.90 26.39 -27.63
CA SER A 31 -13.21 26.66 -27.06
C SER A 31 -13.16 26.64 -25.52
N ALA A 32 -14.13 27.28 -24.87
CA ALA A 32 -14.30 27.16 -23.43
C ALA A 32 -14.46 25.69 -23.00
N GLN A 33 -15.08 24.85 -23.84
CA GLN A 33 -15.30 23.43 -23.60
C GLN A 33 -13.98 22.67 -23.39
N ASP A 34 -12.91 23.04 -24.08
CA ASP A 34 -11.59 22.40 -23.96
C ASP A 34 -11.02 22.52 -22.54
N ALA A 35 -11.32 23.61 -21.82
CA ALA A 35 -10.95 23.75 -20.42
C ALA A 35 -11.63 22.73 -19.52
N PHE A 36 -12.92 22.47 -19.74
CA PHE A 36 -13.73 21.62 -18.88
C PHE A 36 -13.42 20.13 -18.99
N ILE A 37 -12.89 19.70 -20.14
CA ILE A 37 -12.50 18.30 -20.39
C ILE A 37 -11.00 18.07 -20.37
N SER A 38 -10.21 19.12 -20.12
CA SER A 38 -8.74 19.06 -20.11
C SER A 38 -8.21 17.98 -19.16
N ASP A 39 -7.19 17.24 -19.62
CA ASP A 39 -6.43 16.30 -18.78
C ASP A 39 -5.55 17.02 -17.75
N ASN A 40 -5.34 18.32 -17.90
CA ASN A 40 -4.54 19.14 -16.99
C ASN A 40 -5.35 19.69 -15.80
N ILE A 41 -6.66 19.40 -15.70
CA ILE A 41 -7.41 19.70 -14.47
C ILE A 41 -6.84 18.82 -13.35
N ASN A 42 -6.36 19.45 -12.28
CA ASN A 42 -5.92 18.78 -11.08
C ASN A 42 -7.14 18.20 -10.33
N PRO A 43 -7.27 16.86 -10.25
CA PRO A 43 -8.36 16.18 -9.54
C PRO A 43 -8.45 16.56 -8.06
N ALA A 44 -7.32 16.88 -7.44
CA ALA A 44 -7.23 17.16 -6.01
C ALA A 44 -7.78 18.53 -5.62
N SER A 45 -8.03 19.44 -6.57
CA SER A 45 -8.63 20.74 -6.27
C SER A 45 -10.06 20.58 -5.78
N LYS A 46 -10.39 21.19 -4.64
CA LYS A 46 -11.76 21.14 -4.09
C LYS A 46 -12.74 21.90 -5.00
N ILE A 47 -12.28 23.03 -5.51
CA ILE A 47 -12.98 23.84 -6.50
C ILE A 47 -12.49 23.40 -7.87
N LYS A 48 -13.37 22.81 -8.66
CA LYS A 48 -13.15 22.42 -10.05
C LYS A 48 -14.51 22.13 -10.70
N PRO A 49 -14.60 22.04 -12.03
CA PRO A 49 -15.83 21.59 -12.67
C PRO A 49 -16.29 20.24 -12.10
N ILE A 50 -17.59 20.08 -11.91
CA ILE A 50 -18.17 18.80 -11.48
C ILE A 50 -19.46 18.56 -12.24
N ARG A 51 -19.81 17.27 -12.41
CA ARG A 51 -21.08 16.87 -13.01
C ARG A 51 -22.26 17.40 -12.20
N GLY A 52 -23.34 17.71 -12.90
CA GLY A 52 -24.57 18.17 -12.27
C GLY A 52 -24.62 19.66 -11.91
N TYR A 53 -25.80 20.05 -11.42
CA TYR A 53 -26.23 21.43 -11.15
C TYR A 53 -26.39 22.33 -12.38
N GLY A 54 -27.24 23.35 -12.26
CA GLY A 54 -27.66 24.24 -13.36
C GLY A 54 -26.62 25.30 -13.76
N PHE A 55 -27.07 26.34 -14.46
CA PHE A 55 -26.21 27.42 -14.96
C PHE A 55 -25.59 28.33 -13.88
N GLU A 56 -26.19 28.39 -12.69
CA GLU A 56 -25.75 29.26 -11.60
C GLU A 56 -24.43 28.81 -10.96
N ALA A 57 -23.70 29.75 -10.37
CA ALA A 57 -22.48 29.47 -9.63
C ALA A 57 -22.75 28.51 -8.46
N LEU A 58 -21.86 27.53 -8.29
CA LEU A 58 -21.98 26.56 -7.21
C LEU A 58 -21.64 27.17 -5.85
N THR A 59 -22.44 26.83 -4.85
CA THR A 59 -22.08 27.04 -3.43
C THR A 59 -20.98 26.05 -3.01
N THR A 60 -20.28 26.37 -1.91
CA THR A 60 -19.24 25.49 -1.33
C THR A 60 -19.75 24.07 -1.06
N ALA A 61 -21.00 23.93 -0.62
CA ALA A 61 -21.62 22.62 -0.37
C ALA A 61 -21.92 21.86 -1.67
N GLN A 62 -22.32 22.55 -2.74
CA GLN A 62 -22.62 21.91 -4.01
C GLN A 62 -21.37 21.37 -4.71
N PHE A 63 -20.20 21.97 -4.49
CA PHE A 63 -18.93 21.40 -4.95
C PHE A 63 -18.65 20.00 -4.39
N ALA A 64 -19.26 19.62 -3.25
CA ALA A 64 -19.13 18.27 -2.73
C ALA A 64 -19.83 17.22 -3.61
N GLY A 65 -20.77 17.60 -4.48
CA GLY A 65 -21.48 16.69 -5.38
C GLY A 65 -22.99 16.70 -5.18
N THR A 66 -23.72 16.01 -6.06
CA THR A 66 -25.17 15.81 -5.92
C THR A 66 -25.48 14.65 -4.97
N ALA A 67 -26.70 14.57 -4.45
CA ALA A 67 -27.11 13.40 -3.66
C ALA A 67 -26.96 12.07 -4.43
N ALA A 68 -27.19 12.09 -5.75
CA ALA A 68 -27.02 10.92 -6.61
C ALA A 68 -25.56 10.49 -6.74
N ASP A 69 -24.63 11.44 -6.82
CA ASP A 69 -23.18 11.16 -6.84
C ASP A 69 -22.71 10.66 -5.47
N ASN A 70 -23.13 11.33 -4.40
CA ASN A 70 -22.77 10.96 -3.02
C ASN A 70 -23.24 9.54 -2.67
N ASN A 71 -24.44 9.15 -3.10
CA ASN A 71 -24.97 7.78 -2.95
C ASN A 71 -24.14 6.73 -3.73
N GLN A 72 -23.41 7.16 -4.76
CA GLN A 72 -22.46 6.34 -5.49
C GLN A 72 -21.04 6.48 -4.93
N GLY A 73 -20.83 7.10 -3.75
CA GLY A 73 -19.50 7.30 -3.17
C GLY A 73 -18.62 8.26 -3.96
N ILE A 74 -19.22 9.13 -4.78
CA ILE A 74 -18.53 10.16 -5.55
C ILE A 74 -18.70 11.50 -4.83
N PHE A 75 -17.59 12.10 -4.41
CA PHE A 75 -17.57 13.39 -3.74
C PHE A 75 -16.53 14.30 -4.39
N TYR A 76 -16.84 15.58 -4.56
CA TYR A 76 -15.99 16.52 -5.29
C TYR A 76 -15.57 16.00 -6.68
N GLY A 77 -16.46 15.23 -7.34
CA GLY A 77 -16.17 14.57 -8.62
C GLY A 77 -15.17 13.41 -8.55
N LEU A 78 -14.83 12.89 -7.36
CA LEU A 78 -13.88 11.79 -7.17
C LEU A 78 -14.58 10.58 -6.55
N LYS A 79 -14.28 9.39 -7.06
CA LYS A 79 -14.74 8.14 -6.44
C LYS A 79 -13.89 7.83 -5.19
N VAL A 80 -14.46 8.05 -4.01
CA VAL A 80 -13.74 7.99 -2.71
C VAL A 80 -14.40 7.10 -1.65
N GLY A 81 -15.69 6.78 -1.79
CA GLY A 81 -16.43 5.97 -0.82
C GLY A 81 -16.96 4.67 -1.41
N ASP A 82 -17.27 3.71 -0.53
CA ASP A 82 -17.99 2.51 -0.92
C ASP A 82 -19.46 2.81 -1.24
N VAL A 83 -20.01 1.99 -2.13
CA VAL A 83 -21.42 2.04 -2.52
C VAL A 83 -22.17 1.04 -1.64
N PHE A 84 -23.16 1.51 -0.89
CA PHE A 84 -24.01 0.72 0.02
C PHE A 84 -23.27 -0.07 1.13
N GLY A 85 -22.14 0.43 1.65
CA GLY A 85 -21.48 -0.18 2.81
C GLY A 85 -20.79 -1.53 2.52
N TYR A 86 -20.56 -1.85 1.25
CA TYR A 86 -19.76 -3.00 0.86
C TYR A 86 -18.27 -2.64 0.88
N ILE A 87 -17.61 -2.90 2.01
CA ILE A 87 -16.18 -2.60 2.23
C ILE A 87 -15.31 -3.09 1.06
N LYS A 88 -15.59 -4.27 0.49
CA LYS A 88 -14.80 -4.82 -0.64
C LYS A 88 -14.72 -3.89 -1.86
N ASN A 89 -15.71 -3.02 -2.06
CA ASN A 89 -15.78 -2.08 -3.17
C ASN A 89 -14.86 -0.86 -2.97
N LEU A 90 -14.23 -0.71 -1.81
CA LEU A 90 -13.26 0.37 -1.57
C LEU A 90 -12.03 0.26 -2.48
N HIS A 91 -11.74 -0.94 -3.01
CA HIS A 91 -10.76 -1.12 -4.09
C HIS A 91 -11.08 -0.35 -5.37
N ASP A 92 -12.35 0.03 -5.59
CA ASP A 92 -12.78 0.84 -6.75
C ASP A 92 -12.66 2.34 -6.50
N CYS A 93 -12.25 2.76 -5.31
CA CYS A 93 -12.00 4.15 -4.98
C CYS A 93 -10.64 4.58 -5.54
N THR A 94 -10.56 4.72 -6.86
CA THR A 94 -9.33 5.06 -7.59
C THR A 94 -8.97 6.53 -7.52
N PHE A 95 -9.84 7.38 -6.94
CA PHE A 95 -9.72 8.84 -6.97
C PHE A 95 -9.67 9.41 -8.39
N GLU A 96 -10.21 8.67 -9.37
CA GLU A 96 -10.36 9.16 -10.72
C GLU A 96 -11.39 10.29 -10.77
N TYR A 97 -11.03 11.36 -11.48
CA TYR A 97 -11.88 12.53 -11.65
C TYR A 97 -12.96 12.28 -12.70
N GLN A 98 -14.20 12.29 -12.22
CA GLN A 98 -15.42 12.21 -13.02
C GLN A 98 -15.69 13.55 -13.69
N LYS A 99 -14.99 13.80 -14.80
CA LYS A 99 -15.11 15.02 -15.61
C LYS A 99 -16.55 15.27 -16.05
N VAL A 100 -16.89 16.56 -16.20
CA VAL A 100 -18.13 17.00 -16.86
C VAL A 100 -18.23 16.45 -18.28
N ARG A 101 -19.46 16.20 -18.75
CA ARG A 101 -19.77 15.67 -20.08
C ARG A 101 -20.36 16.80 -20.93
N PRO A 102 -19.63 17.32 -21.93
CA PRO A 102 -20.15 18.38 -22.77
C PRO A 102 -21.47 17.99 -23.46
N GLY A 103 -22.41 18.94 -23.52
CA GLY A 103 -23.76 18.71 -24.06
C GLY A 103 -24.73 18.00 -23.12
N ILE A 104 -24.27 17.55 -21.93
CA ILE A 104 -25.11 16.94 -20.89
C ILE A 104 -25.03 17.76 -19.60
N ASP A 105 -23.81 18.04 -19.14
CA ASP A 105 -23.56 18.80 -17.91
C ASP A 105 -23.34 20.28 -18.24
N TRP A 106 -23.71 21.16 -17.31
CA TRP A 106 -23.50 22.59 -17.44
C TRP A 106 -22.03 22.95 -17.28
N LEU A 107 -21.55 23.84 -18.14
CA LEU A 107 -20.16 24.33 -18.14
C LEU A 107 -20.15 25.76 -17.62
N ARG A 108 -19.65 25.98 -16.41
CA ARG A 108 -19.65 27.28 -15.73
C ARG A 108 -18.23 27.77 -15.53
N GLY A 109 -17.87 28.92 -16.08
CA GLY A 109 -16.53 29.50 -15.87
C GLY A 109 -16.22 29.76 -14.39
N THR A 110 -17.24 30.07 -13.59
CA THR A 110 -17.13 30.27 -12.14
C THR A 110 -16.81 28.99 -11.37
N ASP A 111 -16.92 27.80 -11.97
CA ASP A 111 -16.45 26.56 -11.32
C ASP A 111 -14.91 26.52 -11.18
N PHE A 112 -14.21 27.48 -11.81
CA PHE A 112 -12.79 27.71 -11.64
C PHE A 112 -12.47 28.86 -10.66
N ASP A 113 -13.46 29.55 -10.09
CA ASP A 113 -13.21 30.65 -9.13
C ASP A 113 -12.75 30.09 -7.77
N GLY A 114 -11.46 30.20 -7.48
CA GLY A 114 -10.81 29.54 -6.35
C GLY A 114 -10.16 28.19 -6.70
N TYR A 115 -10.16 27.79 -7.98
CA TYR A 115 -9.44 26.60 -8.45
C TYR A 115 -7.94 26.74 -8.17
N ASP A 116 -7.35 25.66 -7.68
CA ASP A 116 -5.93 25.57 -7.40
C ASP A 116 -5.32 24.37 -8.13
N HIS A 117 -4.48 24.65 -9.13
CA HIS A 117 -3.76 23.64 -9.90
C HIS A 117 -2.73 22.88 -9.06
N ASN A 118 -2.29 23.44 -7.93
CA ASN A 118 -1.29 22.83 -7.05
C ASN A 118 -1.91 22.17 -5.81
N ALA A 119 -3.24 22.05 -5.77
CA ALA A 119 -3.94 21.37 -4.68
C ALA A 119 -3.49 19.91 -4.53
N VAL A 120 -3.52 19.41 -3.30
CA VAL A 120 -3.23 18.01 -2.97
C VAL A 120 -4.43 17.45 -2.21
N MET A 121 -4.68 16.15 -2.18
CA MET A 121 -5.76 15.62 -1.31
C MET A 121 -5.28 15.51 0.14
N ASN A 122 -6.19 15.50 1.11
CA ASN A 122 -5.84 15.36 2.52
C ASN A 122 -6.75 14.32 3.20
N PRO A 123 -6.23 13.31 3.92
CA PRO A 123 -4.83 12.94 4.09
C PRO A 123 -4.20 12.30 2.84
N GLN A 124 -2.90 12.04 2.91
CA GLN A 124 -2.16 11.21 1.95
C GLN A 124 -1.69 9.92 2.63
N GLY A 125 -2.07 8.78 2.08
CA GLY A 125 -1.63 7.46 2.50
C GLY A 125 -0.50 6.92 1.64
N ALA A 126 0.40 6.16 2.26
CA ALA A 126 1.45 5.40 1.60
C ALA A 126 1.44 3.95 2.08
N LEU A 127 1.37 3.03 1.12
CA LEU A 127 1.52 1.58 1.32
C LEU A 127 2.97 1.17 1.03
N PRO A 128 3.48 0.08 1.63
CA PRO A 128 4.81 -0.42 1.35
C PRO A 128 4.82 -1.18 0.03
N ASP A 129 5.98 -1.26 -0.61
CA ASP A 129 6.14 -2.03 -1.86
C ASP A 129 5.99 -3.54 -1.66
N ILE A 130 6.18 -4.05 -0.44
CA ILE A 130 6.08 -5.47 -0.08
C ILE A 130 5.46 -5.60 1.31
N ALA A 131 4.55 -6.56 1.48
CA ALA A 131 4.04 -6.98 2.78
C ALA A 131 4.68 -8.30 3.21
N TYR A 132 5.12 -8.40 4.45
CA TYR A 132 5.76 -9.59 5.00
C TYR A 132 4.83 -10.34 5.92
N TYR A 133 4.38 -11.52 5.51
CA TYR A 133 3.42 -12.26 6.30
C TYR A 133 4.03 -12.92 7.54
N ASP A 134 5.35 -13.09 7.66
CA ASP A 134 6.04 -13.80 8.75
C ASP A 134 6.76 -12.87 9.75
N LYS A 135 6.61 -11.54 9.55
CA LYS A 135 7.08 -10.50 10.46
C LYS A 135 5.94 -10.05 11.38
N THR A 136 6.29 -9.37 12.46
CA THR A 136 5.34 -8.82 13.44
C THR A 136 5.38 -7.30 13.43
N GLY A 137 4.34 -6.69 14.01
CA GLY A 137 4.31 -5.24 14.19
C GLY A 137 4.36 -4.46 12.87
N ALA A 138 4.94 -3.27 12.94
CA ALA A 138 5.21 -2.41 11.80
C ALA A 138 6.11 -3.04 10.72
N SER A 139 6.83 -4.12 11.04
CA SER A 139 7.69 -4.79 10.08
C SER A 139 6.93 -5.74 9.14
N ALA A 140 5.65 -6.04 9.41
CA ALA A 140 4.79 -6.86 8.56
C ALA A 140 4.20 -6.05 7.41
N LEU A 141 3.38 -5.05 7.74
CA LEU A 141 2.69 -4.19 6.79
C LEU A 141 2.51 -2.80 7.42
N SER A 142 3.49 -1.92 7.21
CA SER A 142 3.47 -0.54 7.67
C SER A 142 2.71 0.37 6.69
N VAL A 143 1.92 1.27 7.21
CA VAL A 143 1.18 2.30 6.46
C VAL A 143 1.54 3.66 7.06
N ASP A 144 1.95 4.62 6.23
CA ASP A 144 1.98 6.02 6.67
C ASP A 144 0.72 6.74 6.19
N ILE A 145 0.15 7.56 7.06
CA ILE A 145 -1.00 8.41 6.74
C ILE A 145 -0.63 9.80 7.24
N ASN A 146 -0.39 10.71 6.30
CA ASN A 146 -0.01 12.08 6.60
C ASN A 146 -1.22 13.01 6.42
N TYR A 147 -1.64 13.64 7.51
CA TYR A 147 -2.69 14.65 7.49
C TYR A 147 -2.07 16.05 7.65
N SER A 148 -2.36 16.94 6.70
CA SER A 148 -1.88 18.32 6.70
C SER A 148 -3.02 19.31 6.90
N THR A 149 -3.04 20.04 8.01
CA THR A 149 -4.05 21.07 8.29
C THR A 149 -3.92 22.32 7.42
N SER A 150 -2.85 22.45 6.63
CA SER A 150 -2.61 23.61 5.76
C SER A 150 -3.20 23.46 4.35
N ASN A 151 -3.68 22.26 3.99
CA ASN A 151 -4.14 21.93 2.64
C ASN A 151 -5.61 22.32 2.42
N THR A 152 -5.89 23.63 2.45
CA THR A 152 -7.25 24.19 2.46
C THR A 152 -7.93 24.21 1.08
N THR A 153 -7.15 24.17 0.00
CA THR A 153 -7.62 24.17 -1.40
C THR A 153 -7.82 22.77 -1.97
N GLY A 154 -7.26 21.77 -1.31
CA GLY A 154 -7.42 20.36 -1.62
C GLY A 154 -8.76 19.76 -1.21
N VAL A 155 -9.13 18.65 -1.85
CA VAL A 155 -10.19 17.77 -1.35
C VAL A 155 -9.72 17.12 -0.06
N ASP A 156 -10.44 17.40 1.04
CA ASP A 156 -10.19 16.82 2.36
C ASP A 156 -11.21 15.71 2.64
N ILE A 157 -10.74 14.53 3.04
CA ILE A 157 -11.60 13.42 3.46
C ILE A 157 -12.45 13.81 4.68
N ASN A 158 -11.98 14.72 5.54
CA ASN A 158 -12.79 15.26 6.63
C ASN A 158 -14.03 16.01 6.11
N ASP A 159 -13.88 16.81 5.05
CA ASP A 159 -15.02 17.48 4.38
C ASP A 159 -15.97 16.44 3.77
N ILE A 160 -15.43 15.38 3.17
CA ILE A 160 -16.21 14.27 2.60
C ILE A 160 -17.00 13.54 3.67
N ILE A 161 -16.40 13.20 4.82
CA ILE A 161 -17.08 12.53 5.92
C ILE A 161 -18.23 13.40 6.45
N ALA A 162 -18.02 14.71 6.57
CA ALA A 162 -19.06 15.65 7.00
C ALA A 162 -20.27 15.68 6.05
N VAL A 163 -20.03 15.53 4.74
CA VAL A 163 -21.09 15.49 3.71
C VAL A 163 -21.74 14.10 3.62
N GLY A 164 -20.93 13.04 3.56
CA GLY A 164 -21.39 11.65 3.37
C GLY A 164 -22.09 11.07 4.60
N ASN A 165 -21.72 11.53 5.80
CA ASN A 165 -22.35 11.14 7.05
C ASN A 165 -23.10 12.30 7.71
N ALA A 166 -23.88 13.08 6.95
CA ALA A 166 -24.59 14.25 7.49
C ALA A 166 -25.51 13.95 8.71
N SER A 167 -25.86 12.68 8.96
CA SER A 167 -26.64 12.23 10.13
C SER A 167 -25.80 11.88 11.37
N VAL A 168 -24.46 11.90 11.28
CA VAL A 168 -23.53 11.55 12.36
C VAL A 168 -22.47 12.65 12.44
N THR A 169 -22.25 13.23 13.62
CA THR A 169 -21.18 14.22 13.89
C THR A 169 -19.76 13.64 13.83
N ALA A 170 -19.54 12.63 12.99
CA ALA A 170 -18.26 11.98 12.84
C ALA A 170 -17.32 12.86 12.00
N THR A 171 -16.07 12.95 12.45
CA THR A 171 -14.99 13.63 11.71
C THR A 171 -13.90 12.62 11.38
N LEU A 172 -13.01 12.96 10.45
CA LEU A 172 -11.86 12.11 10.16
C LEU A 172 -11.02 11.86 11.42
N GLY A 173 -10.88 12.86 12.30
CA GLY A 173 -10.16 12.73 13.56
C GLY A 173 -10.73 11.64 14.49
N GLN A 174 -12.04 11.38 14.39
CA GLN A 174 -12.74 10.33 15.14
C GLN A 174 -12.82 9.00 14.38
N SER A 175 -12.39 8.94 13.12
CA SER A 175 -12.36 7.70 12.37
C SER A 175 -11.15 6.85 12.75
N TYR A 176 -11.30 5.53 12.61
CA TYR A 176 -10.23 4.56 12.71
C TYR A 176 -9.69 4.23 11.31
N PRO A 177 -8.36 4.27 11.10
CA PRO A 177 -7.76 3.78 9.87
C PRO A 177 -7.82 2.25 9.85
N CYS A 178 -8.26 1.71 8.73
CA CYS A 178 -8.42 0.30 8.47
C CYS A 178 -7.74 -0.08 7.15
N ILE A 179 -7.55 -1.37 6.95
CA ILE A 179 -6.99 -1.94 5.74
C ILE A 179 -7.90 -3.04 5.21
N LEU A 180 -8.08 -3.05 3.90
CA LEU A 180 -8.75 -4.07 3.11
C LEU A 180 -7.70 -4.75 2.24
N VAL A 181 -7.65 -6.08 2.30
CA VAL A 181 -6.79 -6.92 1.47
C VAL A 181 -7.63 -7.95 0.73
N SER A 182 -7.47 -8.01 -0.58
CA SER A 182 -8.18 -8.97 -1.43
C SER A 182 -7.24 -9.70 -2.38
N ASP A 183 -7.68 -10.87 -2.86
CA ASP A 183 -7.10 -11.43 -4.08
C ASP A 183 -7.39 -10.49 -5.27
N ILE A 184 -6.62 -10.65 -6.36
CA ILE A 184 -6.75 -9.77 -7.54
C ILE A 184 -8.16 -9.88 -8.16
N GLN A 185 -8.75 -11.06 -8.11
CA GLN A 185 -10.10 -11.34 -8.58
C GLN A 185 -11.20 -10.91 -7.60
N ARG A 186 -10.83 -10.46 -6.40
CA ARG A 186 -11.73 -10.01 -5.32
C ARG A 186 -12.76 -11.07 -4.88
N THR A 187 -12.42 -12.34 -5.03
CA THR A 187 -13.25 -13.47 -4.56
C THR A 187 -13.08 -13.73 -3.06
N LYS A 188 -11.99 -13.27 -2.45
CA LYS A 188 -11.72 -13.32 -1.01
C LYS A 188 -11.25 -11.96 -0.54
N ASN A 189 -11.93 -11.41 0.46
CA ASN A 189 -11.72 -10.04 0.92
C ASN A 189 -11.62 -10.03 2.44
N TRP A 190 -10.54 -9.47 2.97
CA TRP A 190 -10.26 -9.43 4.39
C TRP A 190 -10.04 -8.00 4.83
N ALA A 191 -10.69 -7.57 5.90
CA ALA A 191 -10.49 -6.25 6.47
C ALA A 191 -10.13 -6.30 7.95
N ARG A 192 -9.36 -5.31 8.40
CA ARG A 192 -9.14 -5.04 9.83
C ARG A 192 -8.75 -3.58 10.06
N ALA A 193 -8.89 -3.12 11.29
CA ALA A 193 -8.36 -1.89 11.81
C ALA A 193 -6.82 -1.97 11.91
N LEU A 194 -6.17 -0.83 11.66
CA LEU A 194 -4.74 -0.69 11.81
C LEU A 194 -4.40 -0.35 13.27
N LYS A 195 -3.27 -0.90 13.75
CA LYS A 195 -2.69 -0.50 15.03
C LYS A 195 -1.77 0.69 14.82
N ARG A 196 -1.76 1.61 15.78
CA ARG A 196 -0.80 2.71 15.82
C ARG A 196 0.57 2.19 16.28
N VAL A 197 1.64 2.62 15.63
CA VAL A 197 3.01 2.18 15.96
C VAL A 197 3.41 2.59 17.37
N SER A 198 3.14 3.83 17.78
CA SER A 198 3.58 4.38 19.07
C SER A 198 2.88 3.78 20.28
N GLY A 199 1.62 3.35 20.15
CA GLY A 199 0.80 2.84 21.25
C GLY A 199 0.53 1.34 21.21
N ASN A 200 0.82 0.67 20.08
CA ASN A 200 0.45 -0.73 19.86
C ASN A 200 -1.05 -1.01 20.10
N ASP A 201 -1.88 -0.04 19.75
CA ASP A 201 -3.32 -0.01 20.05
C ASP A 201 -4.14 0.36 18.80
N TYR A 202 -5.42 0.02 18.80
CA TYR A 202 -6.38 0.54 17.83
C TYR A 202 -6.85 1.92 18.29
N ALA A 203 -6.41 2.95 17.61
CA ALA A 203 -6.72 4.33 17.95
C ALA A 203 -7.39 5.05 16.77
N GLN A 204 -8.16 6.09 17.08
CA GLN A 204 -8.67 7.02 16.08
C GLN A 204 -7.52 7.83 15.46
N MET A 205 -7.77 8.45 14.31
CA MET A 205 -6.79 9.29 13.60
C MET A 205 -6.28 10.46 14.46
N GLN A 206 -7.10 10.96 15.39
CA GLN A 206 -6.68 11.88 16.44
C GLN A 206 -6.80 11.25 17.83
N VAL A 207 -5.78 11.47 18.66
CA VAL A 207 -5.80 11.13 20.08
C VAL A 207 -5.46 12.40 20.85
N SER A 208 -6.36 12.83 21.75
CA SER A 208 -6.22 14.08 22.50
C SER A 208 -5.95 15.31 21.61
N GLY A 209 -6.59 15.37 20.44
CA GLY A 209 -6.46 16.46 19.47
C GLY A 209 -5.21 16.41 18.59
N ALA A 210 -4.29 15.46 18.82
CA ALA A 210 -3.09 15.29 18.00
C ALA A 210 -3.32 14.25 16.90
N TRP A 211 -2.99 14.61 15.65
CA TRP A 211 -2.97 13.68 14.53
C TRP A 211 -1.91 12.60 14.71
N GLN A 212 -2.31 11.35 14.56
CA GLN A 212 -1.44 10.19 14.71
C GLN A 212 -0.81 9.79 13.38
N ARG A 213 0.41 9.25 13.44
CA ARG A 213 1.17 8.78 12.29
C ARG A 213 1.77 7.41 12.56
N GLY A 214 2.10 6.70 11.50
CA GLY A 214 2.66 5.35 11.58
C GLY A 214 1.61 4.35 12.05
N TRP A 215 1.15 3.55 11.09
CA TRP A 215 0.12 2.54 11.29
C TRP A 215 0.60 1.20 10.77
N TYR A 216 0.02 0.10 11.24
CA TYR A 216 0.35 -1.20 10.71
C TYR A 216 -0.74 -2.24 10.92
N ALA A 217 -0.69 -3.31 10.11
CA ALA A 217 -1.53 -4.48 10.26
C ALA A 217 -0.69 -5.70 10.65
N GLU A 218 -1.12 -6.44 11.67
CA GLU A 218 -0.52 -7.73 11.99
C GLU A 218 -1.06 -8.80 11.04
N ILE A 219 -0.26 -9.22 10.07
CA ILE A 219 -0.67 -10.28 9.13
C ILE A 219 -0.72 -11.64 9.83
N ASN A 220 0.15 -11.86 10.81
CA ASN A 220 0.24 -13.11 11.59
C ASN A 220 -0.78 -13.26 12.72
N ASP A 221 -1.51 -12.21 13.06
CA ASP A 221 -2.55 -12.31 14.07
C ASP A 221 -3.79 -12.95 13.44
N TYR A 222 -3.91 -14.27 13.55
CA TYR A 222 -5.01 -15.03 12.96
C TYR A 222 -6.30 -15.00 13.78
N THR A 223 -6.39 -14.12 14.77
CA THR A 223 -7.67 -13.86 15.43
C THR A 223 -8.63 -13.33 14.39
N HIS A 224 -9.70 -14.07 14.12
CA HIS A 224 -10.63 -13.77 13.04
C HIS A 224 -12.09 -13.86 13.48
N VAL A 225 -12.97 -13.27 12.67
CA VAL A 225 -14.42 -13.40 12.76
C VAL A 225 -14.93 -13.95 11.43
N GLY A 226 -15.72 -15.01 11.49
CA GLY A 226 -16.26 -15.73 10.32
C GLY A 226 -15.86 -17.22 10.31
N ASP A 227 -16.31 -17.94 9.29
CA ASP A 227 -16.17 -19.40 9.19
C ASP A 227 -14.81 -19.85 8.62
N GLN A 228 -14.05 -18.93 8.02
CA GLN A 228 -12.77 -19.24 7.37
C GLN A 228 -11.62 -18.54 8.09
N SER A 229 -10.49 -19.25 8.23
CA SER A 229 -9.25 -18.63 8.70
C SER A 229 -8.57 -17.86 7.57
N PRO A 230 -8.07 -16.63 7.81
CA PRO A 230 -7.31 -15.86 6.83
C PRO A 230 -5.89 -16.41 6.59
N GLU A 231 -5.44 -17.39 7.39
CA GLU A 231 -4.07 -17.89 7.37
C GLU A 231 -3.62 -18.37 5.99
N SER A 232 -4.42 -19.22 5.35
CA SER A 232 -4.11 -19.75 4.00
C SER A 232 -4.06 -18.65 2.94
N PHE A 233 -4.84 -17.58 3.11
CA PHE A 233 -4.90 -16.45 2.20
C PHE A 233 -3.64 -15.56 2.31
N PHE A 234 -3.16 -15.33 3.52
CA PHE A 234 -1.99 -14.47 3.77
C PHE A 234 -0.64 -15.19 3.66
N LYS A 235 -0.57 -16.51 3.90
CA LYS A 235 0.67 -17.29 3.78
C LYS A 235 1.08 -17.64 2.34
N SER A 236 0.24 -17.35 1.35
CA SER A 236 0.60 -17.54 -0.05
C SER A 236 1.39 -16.35 -0.60
N GLU A 237 2.52 -16.61 -1.24
CA GLU A 237 3.35 -15.57 -1.87
C GLU A 237 2.74 -15.08 -3.19
N LEU A 238 1.71 -14.26 -3.08
CA LEU A 238 0.94 -13.74 -4.20
C LEU A 238 0.79 -12.23 -4.07
N THR A 239 0.65 -11.55 -5.20
CA THR A 239 0.23 -10.15 -5.23
C THR A 239 -1.22 -10.05 -4.79
N ARG A 240 -1.51 -9.07 -3.93
CA ARG A 240 -2.83 -8.77 -3.37
C ARG A 240 -3.22 -7.34 -3.65
N LEU A 241 -4.51 -7.10 -3.72
CA LEU A 241 -5.06 -5.76 -3.80
C LEU A 241 -5.23 -5.21 -2.37
N VAL A 242 -4.71 -4.01 -2.12
CA VAL A 242 -4.67 -3.40 -0.80
C VAL A 242 -5.22 -1.98 -0.85
N THR A 243 -6.16 -1.69 0.05
CA THR A 243 -6.74 -0.36 0.25
C THR A 243 -6.74 0.00 1.72
N VAL A 244 -6.28 1.22 2.03
CA VAL A 244 -6.46 1.85 3.34
C VAL A 244 -7.73 2.68 3.30
N PHE A 245 -8.51 2.63 4.37
CA PHE A 245 -9.77 3.36 4.46
C PHE A 245 -10.08 3.80 5.89
N PHE A 246 -11.07 4.66 6.05
CA PHE A 246 -11.51 5.21 7.33
C PHE A 246 -12.94 4.79 7.61
N ILE A 247 -13.19 4.39 8.86
CA ILE A 247 -14.53 4.05 9.38
C ILE A 247 -14.67 4.55 10.82
N ASN A 248 -15.87 4.91 11.26
CA ASN A 248 -16.08 5.53 12.57
C ASN A 248 -16.25 4.53 13.72
N GLU A 249 -16.46 3.26 13.40
CA GLU A 249 -16.65 2.20 14.39
C GLU A 249 -15.98 0.92 13.89
N ILE A 250 -15.15 0.31 14.75
CA ILE A 250 -14.39 -0.91 14.43
C ILE A 250 -14.83 -2.13 15.25
N ASN A 251 -15.72 -1.94 16.22
CA ASN A 251 -16.27 -3.02 17.03
C ASN A 251 -17.69 -2.65 17.44
N SER A 252 -18.67 -3.28 16.80
CA SER A 252 -20.09 -3.05 17.02
C SER A 252 -20.83 -4.37 17.05
N GLN A 253 -21.47 -4.69 18.17
CA GLN A 253 -22.36 -5.85 18.24
C GLN A 253 -23.62 -5.64 17.39
N ALA A 254 -24.12 -4.40 17.31
CA ALA A 254 -25.30 -4.06 16.54
C ALA A 254 -25.09 -4.25 15.04
N LEU A 255 -23.89 -3.92 14.54
CA LEU A 255 -23.52 -4.10 13.13
C LEU A 255 -22.84 -5.46 12.85
N GLY A 256 -22.60 -6.27 13.88
CA GLY A 256 -21.93 -7.57 13.75
C GLY A 256 -20.48 -7.48 13.29
N ILE A 257 -19.79 -6.38 13.57
CA ILE A 257 -18.40 -6.15 13.13
C ILE A 257 -17.43 -6.13 14.29
N ASP A 258 -16.26 -6.77 14.12
CA ASP A 258 -15.10 -6.58 14.99
C ASP A 258 -13.81 -6.56 14.14
N LEU A 259 -13.54 -5.40 13.55
CA LEU A 259 -12.36 -5.13 12.75
C LEU A 259 -11.07 -5.06 13.57
N ARG A 260 -11.10 -5.20 14.91
CA ARG A 260 -9.84 -5.41 15.66
C ARG A 260 -9.19 -6.74 15.27
N LYS A 261 -9.98 -7.65 14.70
CA LYS A 261 -9.58 -8.95 14.14
C LYS A 261 -9.62 -8.90 12.61
N TRP A 262 -9.05 -9.91 11.94
CA TRP A 262 -9.31 -10.08 10.51
C TRP A 262 -10.74 -10.57 10.30
N VAL A 263 -11.51 -9.84 9.51
CA VAL A 263 -12.91 -10.17 9.19
C VAL A 263 -13.02 -10.47 7.70
N ASP A 264 -13.70 -11.56 7.34
CA ASP A 264 -14.07 -11.82 5.95
C ASP A 264 -15.19 -10.84 5.56
N VAL A 265 -14.89 -9.96 4.61
CA VAL A 265 -15.81 -8.91 4.12
C VAL A 265 -16.30 -9.17 2.70
N THR A 266 -16.17 -10.41 2.22
CA THR A 266 -16.55 -10.79 0.85
C THR A 266 -18.04 -10.59 0.57
N SER A 267 -18.88 -10.88 1.58
CA SER A 267 -20.34 -10.68 1.54
C SER A 267 -20.82 -9.70 2.61
N LEU A 268 -19.93 -9.12 3.41
CA LEU A 268 -20.31 -8.24 4.50
C LEU A 268 -20.86 -6.92 3.97
N VAL A 269 -22.06 -6.59 4.41
CA VAL A 269 -22.67 -5.26 4.27
C VAL A 269 -22.66 -4.63 5.64
N VAL A 270 -21.97 -3.51 5.79
CA VAL A 270 -21.98 -2.74 7.03
C VAL A 270 -22.90 -1.54 6.90
N GLY A 271 -23.59 -1.19 7.98
CA GLY A 271 -24.43 0.03 8.04
C GLY A 271 -23.63 1.34 8.12
N LEU A 272 -22.31 1.29 7.87
CA LEU A 272 -21.40 2.43 7.96
C LEU A 272 -20.65 2.59 6.65
N GLN A 273 -20.56 3.82 6.15
CA GLN A 273 -19.82 4.10 4.94
C GLN A 273 -18.31 4.14 5.23
N GLY A 274 -17.54 3.45 4.40
CA GLY A 274 -16.07 3.53 4.40
C GLY A 274 -15.59 4.57 3.38
N PHE A 275 -14.54 5.31 3.73
CA PHE A 275 -13.89 6.25 2.80
C PHE A 275 -12.44 5.84 2.58
N ALA A 276 -12.05 5.61 1.33
CA ALA A 276 -10.68 5.25 1.00
C ALA A 276 -9.70 6.38 1.31
N CYS A 277 -8.44 6.02 1.56
CA CYS A 277 -7.37 6.97 1.76
C CYS A 277 -6.70 7.32 0.42
N PRO A 278 -6.59 8.61 0.04
CA PRO A 278 -5.86 9.03 -1.15
C PRO A 278 -4.43 8.50 -1.13
N GLY A 279 -3.93 8.03 -2.28
CA GLY A 279 -2.58 7.47 -2.41
C GLY A 279 -2.43 6.00 -1.97
N ALA A 280 -3.36 5.47 -1.17
CA ALA A 280 -3.30 4.13 -0.59
C ALA A 280 -4.54 3.26 -0.92
N SER A 281 -5.13 3.44 -2.10
CA SER A 281 -6.31 2.68 -2.55
C SER A 281 -6.02 1.87 -3.80
N GLY A 282 -6.52 0.63 -3.83
CA GLY A 282 -6.45 -0.29 -4.98
C GLY A 282 -5.02 -0.64 -5.40
N LYS A 283 -4.05 -0.64 -4.46
CA LYS A 283 -2.64 -0.91 -4.78
C LYS A 283 -2.36 -2.40 -4.81
N GLN A 284 -1.59 -2.84 -5.81
CA GLN A 284 -1.15 -4.22 -5.90
C GLN A 284 0.16 -4.41 -5.13
N ILE A 285 0.09 -5.12 -4.00
CA ILE A 285 1.22 -5.34 -3.11
C ILE A 285 1.58 -6.84 -3.11
N PRO A 286 2.82 -7.22 -3.44
CA PRO A 286 3.36 -8.56 -3.21
C PRO A 286 3.36 -8.91 -1.72
N PHE A 287 2.68 -9.99 -1.36
CA PHE A 287 2.84 -10.62 -0.04
C PHE A 287 3.96 -11.64 -0.15
N LYS A 288 4.94 -11.54 0.74
CA LYS A 288 6.13 -12.39 0.74
C LYS A 288 6.45 -12.89 2.13
N ARG A 289 7.20 -13.99 2.19
CA ARG A 289 7.98 -14.30 3.39
C ARG A 289 9.19 -13.37 3.44
N SER A 290 9.62 -12.99 4.63
CA SER A 290 10.91 -12.33 4.80
C SER A 290 12.04 -13.30 4.47
N ALA A 291 13.02 -12.84 3.67
CA ALA A 291 14.24 -13.59 3.33
C ALA A 291 15.19 -13.88 4.52
N SER A 292 14.70 -13.72 5.76
CA SER A 292 15.43 -13.84 7.01
C SER A 292 15.15 -15.15 7.77
N LYS A 293 14.34 -16.07 7.22
CA LYS A 293 13.94 -17.31 7.91
C LYS A 293 14.24 -18.57 7.08
N GLY A 294 14.64 -19.65 7.74
CA GLY A 294 15.12 -20.90 7.14
C GLY A 294 16.63 -21.07 7.32
N ILE A 295 17.32 -21.45 6.24
CA ILE A 295 18.78 -21.58 6.20
C ILE A 295 19.38 -20.28 5.68
N MET A 296 20.32 -19.70 6.43
CA MET A 296 21.10 -18.54 6.01
C MET A 296 22.59 -18.88 5.96
N LEU A 297 23.32 -18.27 5.03
CA LEU A 297 24.79 -18.33 5.04
C LEU A 297 25.31 -17.60 6.30
N ASN A 298 26.17 -18.26 7.07
CA ASN A 298 26.85 -17.67 8.22
C ASN A 298 28.23 -17.16 7.83
N TYR A 299 29.07 -18.04 7.26
CA TYR A 299 30.37 -17.67 6.70
C TYR A 299 30.86 -18.71 5.68
N LEU A 300 31.82 -18.30 4.85
CA LEU A 300 32.62 -19.16 3.98
C LEU A 300 34.09 -19.07 4.40
N MET A 301 34.77 -20.21 4.50
CA MET A 301 36.23 -20.28 4.65
C MET A 301 36.81 -21.15 3.54
N LEU A 302 37.87 -20.68 2.88
CA LEU A 302 38.59 -21.41 1.84
C LEU A 302 40.05 -21.63 2.27
N SER A 303 40.54 -22.86 2.18
CA SER A 303 41.90 -23.23 2.57
C SER A 303 42.42 -24.43 1.75
N GLY A 304 43.47 -24.18 0.96
CA GLY A 304 44.08 -25.22 0.10
C GLY A 304 43.05 -25.87 -0.82
N ASN A 305 42.90 -27.19 -0.74
CA ASN A 305 41.91 -27.95 -1.52
C ASN A 305 40.55 -28.14 -0.82
N LYS A 306 40.31 -27.45 0.32
CA LYS A 306 39.09 -27.57 1.11
C LYS A 306 38.42 -26.21 1.32
N GLY A 307 37.09 -26.21 1.29
CA GLY A 307 36.25 -25.11 1.72
C GLY A 307 35.30 -25.57 2.82
N THR A 308 34.94 -24.66 3.71
CA THR A 308 33.87 -24.86 4.70
C THR A 308 32.85 -23.76 4.55
N VAL A 309 31.61 -24.14 4.31
CA VAL A 309 30.46 -23.24 4.37
C VAL A 309 29.73 -23.50 5.66
N SER A 310 29.67 -22.49 6.51
CA SER A 310 28.83 -22.51 7.69
C SER A 310 27.49 -21.89 7.35
N TRP A 311 26.43 -22.60 7.68
CA TRP A 311 25.06 -22.17 7.58
C TRP A 311 24.48 -22.02 8.98
N ARG A 312 23.51 -21.13 9.14
CA ARG A 312 22.75 -20.95 10.38
C ARG A 312 21.26 -21.14 10.11
N TRP A 313 20.56 -21.71 11.08
CA TRP A 313 19.12 -21.74 11.13
C TRP A 313 18.58 -20.47 11.77
N VAL A 314 17.55 -19.89 11.17
CA VAL A 314 16.80 -18.74 11.71
C VAL A 314 15.32 -19.02 11.53
N ASP A 315 14.57 -19.21 12.62
CA ASP A 315 13.14 -19.57 12.58
C ASP A 315 12.77 -20.61 11.49
N PRO A 316 13.38 -21.80 11.50
CA PRO A 316 13.13 -22.81 10.49
C PRO A 316 11.71 -23.37 10.58
N ASP A 317 11.13 -23.66 9.43
CA ASP A 317 9.87 -24.41 9.33
C ASP A 317 10.18 -25.92 9.38
N ALA A 318 9.71 -26.59 10.43
CA ALA A 318 9.93 -28.03 10.63
C ALA A 318 9.27 -28.91 9.56
N THR A 319 8.31 -28.37 8.80
CA THR A 319 7.61 -29.10 7.74
C THR A 319 8.32 -29.01 6.39
N VAL A 320 9.27 -28.07 6.24
CA VAL A 320 9.95 -27.77 4.96
C VAL A 320 11.32 -28.43 4.90
N THR A 321 11.63 -29.01 3.74
CA THR A 321 13.00 -29.38 3.36
C THR A 321 13.58 -28.28 2.50
N TYR A 322 14.69 -27.71 2.93
CA TYR A 322 15.38 -26.62 2.25
C TYR A 322 16.41 -27.20 1.29
N LYS A 323 16.45 -26.70 0.06
CA LYS A 323 17.51 -26.97 -0.91
C LYS A 323 18.39 -25.73 -0.99
N TYR A 324 19.70 -25.90 -0.84
CA TYR A 324 20.65 -24.80 -0.90
C TYR A 324 21.73 -25.06 -1.94
N ASN A 325 22.20 -23.99 -2.58
CA ASN A 325 23.30 -23.98 -3.53
C ASN A 325 24.22 -22.80 -3.19
N ILE A 326 25.52 -23.03 -3.33
CA ILE A 326 26.54 -21.99 -3.33
C ILE A 326 27.45 -22.19 -4.53
N THR A 327 27.74 -21.12 -5.24
CA THR A 327 28.71 -21.08 -6.34
C THR A 327 29.83 -20.15 -5.95
N ILE A 328 31.07 -20.63 -6.04
CA ILE A 328 32.28 -19.88 -5.74
C ILE A 328 32.96 -19.57 -7.07
N PHE A 329 33.42 -18.33 -7.21
CA PHE A 329 34.05 -17.80 -8.41
C PHE A 329 35.51 -17.47 -8.12
N ASN A 330 36.36 -17.71 -9.11
CA ASN A 330 37.74 -17.23 -9.14
C ASN A 330 37.78 -15.69 -9.19
N PRO A 331 38.91 -15.06 -8.85
CA PRO A 331 39.09 -13.61 -8.97
C PRO A 331 38.87 -13.08 -10.40
N ASN A 332 39.09 -13.92 -11.42
CA ASN A 332 38.81 -13.57 -12.83
C ASN A 332 37.32 -13.71 -13.23
N GLY A 333 36.44 -14.03 -12.29
CA GLY A 333 34.99 -14.17 -12.51
C GLY A 333 34.52 -15.53 -13.03
N SER A 334 35.42 -16.45 -13.39
CA SER A 334 35.03 -17.83 -13.77
C SER A 334 34.57 -18.64 -12.56
N VAL A 335 33.69 -19.62 -12.76
CA VAL A 335 33.25 -20.52 -11.68
C VAL A 335 34.45 -21.37 -11.23
N LEU A 336 34.79 -21.29 -9.94
CA LEU A 336 35.78 -22.16 -9.31
C LEU A 336 35.16 -23.51 -8.95
N THR A 337 34.04 -23.49 -8.23
CA THR A 337 33.31 -24.69 -7.85
C THR A 337 31.88 -24.34 -7.44
N SER A 338 31.04 -25.35 -7.29
CA SER A 338 29.73 -25.19 -6.66
C SER A 338 29.46 -26.35 -5.72
N ALA A 339 28.68 -26.07 -4.67
CA ALA A 339 28.18 -27.08 -3.76
C ALA A 339 26.69 -26.89 -3.59
N SER A 340 25.97 -28.00 -3.42
CA SER A 340 24.56 -27.97 -3.11
C SER A 340 24.21 -29.06 -2.13
N GLY A 341 23.06 -28.93 -1.49
CA GLY A 341 22.54 -29.93 -0.59
C GLY A 341 21.08 -29.69 -0.28
N THR A 342 20.52 -30.61 0.48
CA THR A 342 19.20 -30.46 1.08
C THR A 342 19.31 -30.67 2.58
N ARG A 343 18.53 -29.92 3.35
CA ARG A 343 18.48 -30.09 4.79
C ARG A 343 17.09 -29.79 5.32
N LYS A 344 16.63 -30.63 6.23
CA LYS A 344 15.43 -30.43 7.03
C LYS A 344 15.83 -30.03 8.44
N TRP A 345 15.01 -29.20 9.08
CA TRP A 345 15.19 -28.90 10.50
C TRP A 345 14.95 -30.16 11.33
N ASP A 346 15.85 -30.44 12.27
CA ASP A 346 15.88 -31.66 13.09
C ASP A 346 15.15 -31.48 14.44
N GLY A 347 14.53 -30.33 14.68
CA GLY A 347 13.65 -30.12 15.84
C GLY A 347 14.38 -29.86 17.15
N GLN A 348 15.67 -29.51 17.13
CA GLN A 348 16.42 -29.18 18.34
C GLN A 348 15.81 -27.97 19.07
N PRO A 349 15.89 -27.89 20.42
CA PRO A 349 15.32 -26.78 21.17
C PRO A 349 15.93 -25.44 20.74
N LEU A 350 15.09 -24.44 20.42
CA LEU A 350 15.49 -23.08 20.05
C LEU A 350 15.96 -22.25 21.28
N THR A 351 16.62 -22.88 22.26
CA THR A 351 17.12 -22.20 23.46
C THR A 351 18.31 -21.26 23.19
N GLN A 352 18.82 -21.23 21.96
CA GLN A 352 19.70 -20.19 21.44
C GLN A 352 19.22 -19.79 20.04
N LEU A 353 19.15 -18.48 19.78
CA LEU A 353 18.60 -17.83 18.58
C LEU A 353 19.26 -18.20 17.23
N THR A 354 20.23 -19.11 17.23
CA THR A 354 20.92 -19.59 16.02
C THR A 354 21.60 -20.94 16.31
N SER A 355 21.29 -21.97 15.53
CA SER A 355 22.09 -23.20 15.45
C SER A 355 22.80 -23.27 14.09
N THR A 356 24.01 -23.81 14.05
CA THR A 356 24.83 -23.83 12.83
C THR A 356 25.10 -25.24 12.33
N PHE A 357 25.37 -25.35 11.03
CA PHE A 357 25.90 -26.56 10.43
C PHE A 357 26.91 -26.25 9.34
N ASN A 358 27.85 -27.17 9.15
CA ASN A 358 28.92 -27.01 8.18
C ASN A 358 28.72 -27.94 6.98
N GLN A 359 28.94 -27.40 5.79
CA GLN A 359 29.10 -28.15 4.56
C GLN A 359 30.56 -28.06 4.13
N SER A 360 31.21 -29.21 3.96
CA SER A 360 32.52 -29.28 3.33
C SER A 360 32.39 -29.17 1.81
N ILE A 361 33.30 -28.40 1.21
CA ILE A 361 33.44 -28.25 -0.23
C ILE A 361 34.83 -28.70 -0.63
N THR A 362 34.93 -29.51 -1.66
CA THR A 362 36.21 -29.82 -2.29
C THR A 362 36.48 -28.81 -3.40
N LEU A 363 37.64 -28.16 -3.34
CA LEU A 363 38.08 -27.24 -4.37
C LEU A 363 38.89 -28.02 -5.42
N PRO A 364 38.70 -27.77 -6.73
CA PRO A 364 39.40 -28.50 -7.79
C PRO A 364 40.86 -28.05 -7.96
N ILE A 365 41.50 -27.59 -6.89
CA ILE A 365 42.85 -27.03 -6.87
C ILE A 365 43.78 -27.98 -6.11
N VAL A 366 44.92 -28.29 -6.71
CA VAL A 366 46.02 -29.01 -6.06
C VAL A 366 47.05 -27.98 -5.60
N GLY A 367 47.18 -27.78 -4.29
CA GLY A 367 48.11 -26.80 -3.70
C GLY A 367 47.42 -25.62 -3.01
N SER A 368 48.14 -24.51 -2.84
CA SER A 368 47.61 -23.29 -2.21
C SER A 368 46.73 -22.50 -3.18
N LEU A 369 45.62 -21.96 -2.68
CA LEU A 369 44.79 -21.02 -3.42
C LEU A 369 45.59 -19.75 -3.74
N PRO A 370 45.54 -19.23 -4.98
CA PRO A 370 46.09 -17.93 -5.31
C PRO A 370 45.53 -16.84 -4.40
N SER A 371 46.37 -15.86 -4.04
CA SER A 371 45.90 -14.66 -3.36
C SER A 371 44.93 -13.88 -4.26
N GLY A 372 43.93 -13.26 -3.64
CA GLY A 372 42.90 -12.51 -4.35
C GLY A 372 41.51 -12.59 -3.72
N ASN A 373 40.57 -11.91 -4.36
CA ASN A 373 39.18 -11.82 -3.94
C ASN A 373 38.34 -12.87 -4.67
N TYR A 374 37.87 -13.88 -3.95
CA TYR A 374 36.95 -14.89 -4.44
C TYR A 374 35.52 -14.41 -4.17
N ARG A 375 34.70 -14.31 -5.21
CA ARG A 375 33.27 -14.02 -5.05
C ARG A 375 32.53 -15.32 -4.79
N TYR A 376 31.46 -15.28 -4.02
CA TYR A 376 30.53 -16.40 -3.90
C TYR A 376 29.09 -15.89 -3.94
N GLN A 377 28.20 -16.73 -4.47
CA GLN A 377 26.77 -16.49 -4.54
C GLN A 377 26.04 -17.70 -3.99
N TRP A 378 24.96 -17.48 -3.25
CA TRP A 378 24.16 -18.57 -2.70
C TRP A 378 22.67 -18.35 -2.90
N ASN A 379 21.94 -19.45 -2.99
CA ASN A 379 20.48 -19.50 -3.08
C ASN A 379 19.95 -20.66 -2.22
N VAL A 380 18.84 -20.44 -1.54
CA VAL A 380 18.12 -21.41 -0.72
C VAL A 380 16.65 -21.36 -1.13
N VAL A 381 16.08 -22.52 -1.47
CA VAL A 381 14.69 -22.67 -1.94
C VAL A 381 13.98 -23.80 -1.18
N ASN A 382 12.66 -23.84 -1.23
CA ASN A 382 11.91 -25.03 -0.80
C ASN A 382 12.14 -26.16 -1.82
N ASN A 383 12.54 -27.33 -1.35
CA ASN A 383 12.74 -28.47 -2.24
C ASN A 383 11.44 -28.95 -2.90
N ALA A 384 10.30 -28.81 -2.23
CA ALA A 384 8.98 -29.17 -2.76
C ALA A 384 8.40 -28.11 -3.70
N ILE A 385 8.81 -26.84 -3.54
CA ILE A 385 8.35 -25.70 -4.35
C ILE A 385 9.60 -24.90 -4.76
N PRO A 386 10.32 -25.32 -5.82
CA PRO A 386 11.63 -24.77 -6.17
C PRO A 386 11.61 -23.28 -6.58
N THR A 387 10.44 -22.74 -6.90
CA THR A 387 10.22 -21.33 -7.20
C THR A 387 10.14 -20.45 -5.94
N GLN A 388 9.93 -21.03 -4.77
CA GLN A 388 9.87 -20.31 -3.49
C GLN A 388 11.28 -20.14 -2.93
N LEU A 389 11.80 -18.92 -2.97
CA LEU A 389 13.16 -18.57 -2.58
C LEU A 389 13.20 -18.06 -1.13
N TYR A 390 13.94 -18.76 -0.27
CA TYR A 390 14.02 -18.51 1.17
C TYR A 390 15.16 -17.57 1.54
N ASN A 391 16.30 -17.72 0.86
CA ASN A 391 17.48 -16.91 1.14
C ASN A 391 18.38 -16.87 -0.10
N GLN A 392 18.89 -15.70 -0.45
CA GLN A 392 19.92 -15.55 -1.47
C GLN A 392 20.87 -14.42 -1.10
N GLY A 393 22.04 -14.42 -1.71
CA GLY A 393 22.95 -13.31 -1.62
C GLY A 393 24.27 -13.56 -2.32
N GLU A 394 25.16 -12.59 -2.18
CA GLU A 394 26.52 -12.66 -2.65
C GLU A 394 27.49 -12.09 -1.63
N GLY A 395 28.74 -12.51 -1.71
CA GLY A 395 29.80 -12.04 -0.83
C GLY A 395 31.17 -12.28 -1.44
N THR A 396 32.18 -11.81 -0.72
CA THR A 396 33.59 -11.93 -1.10
C THR A 396 34.39 -12.56 0.03
N TYR A 397 35.41 -13.35 -0.33
CA TYR A 397 36.39 -13.91 0.58
C TYR A 397 37.78 -13.60 0.04
N THR A 398 38.63 -12.99 0.85
CA THR A 398 39.97 -12.57 0.46
C THR A 398 41.02 -13.54 1.00
N ILE A 399 41.88 -14.03 0.12
CA ILE A 399 43.08 -14.78 0.50
C ILE A 399 44.27 -13.84 0.32
N SER A 400 44.97 -13.57 1.42
CA SER A 400 46.18 -12.76 1.47
C SER A 400 47.40 -13.53 1.03
#